data_AF-A0A521LF79-F1
#
_entry.id   AF-A0A521LF79-F1
#
_cell.length_a   1.000
_cell.length_b   1.000
_cell.length_c   1.000
_cell.angle_alpha   90.00
_cell.angle_beta   90.00
_cell.angle_gamma   90.00
#
_symmetry.space_group_name_H-M   'P 1'
#
loop_
_entity.id
_entity.type
_entity.pdbx_description
1 polymer ?
#
loop_
_entity_poly.entity_id
_entity_poly.type
_entity_poly.pdbx_seq_one_letter_code
_entity_poly.pdbx_strand_id
1 'polypeptide(L)'
;MADQARGASPDDRVVPFAVPDLDVRGRVVRLGASIDTILDRHGYPAPVSRVLGEAAALTVLLGTALKFEGRFQLQTKSDGPISMMVVDFNAPDNFRAVAHIDEAKLAEAIALDKVSTGDLLGEGHLAMTIDQGSATTRYQGIVQLQRQSLEEAAHQYFLQSEQIPTRVRLGVGTVTSGGKPQWRAGGILVQFMPHSPDRLRAADIHPGDAPEGHDILTSQDPDGIEDDAWTEARSLVETVEDHELLDPMLESERLLYRLFHERGARVFEPVAVHEACRCSRERVLSMLRGFSPEDRRAMVADDGQLGVTCEFCSRRYSFEPSEVEAGASAGS
;
A
#
# COMPACT_ATOMS: atom_id res chain seq x y z
N MET A 1 -29.54 -31.51 -6.14
CA MET A 1 -28.56 -30.60 -6.79
C MET A 1 -28.81 -29.19 -6.29
N ALA A 2 -28.37 -28.92 -5.05
CA ALA A 2 -28.44 -27.59 -4.47
C ALA A 2 -27.07 -27.31 -3.83
N ASP A 3 -26.42 -26.32 -4.41
CA ASP A 3 -25.58 -25.32 -3.76
C ASP A 3 -24.32 -25.79 -3.00
N GLN A 4 -23.24 -25.95 -3.76
CA GLN A 4 -21.89 -25.77 -3.23
C GLN A 4 -21.65 -24.27 -3.05
N ALA A 5 -22.07 -23.72 -1.91
CA ALA A 5 -21.46 -22.52 -1.35
C ALA A 5 -19.99 -22.86 -1.02
N ARG A 6 -19.12 -22.77 -2.02
CA ARG A 6 -17.67 -22.72 -1.82
C ARG A 6 -17.41 -21.41 -1.08
N GLY A 7 -17.15 -21.51 0.23
CA GLY A 7 -16.82 -20.36 1.07
C GLY A 7 -15.74 -19.51 0.43
N ALA A 8 -16.09 -18.28 0.06
CA ALA A 8 -15.12 -17.28 -0.34
C ALA A 8 -14.19 -17.02 0.85
N SER A 9 -12.88 -17.01 0.60
CA SER A 9 -11.91 -16.64 1.63
C SER A 9 -12.27 -15.25 2.20
N PRO A 10 -12.21 -15.02 3.53
CA PRO A 10 -12.37 -13.68 4.09
C PRO A 10 -11.21 -12.74 3.73
N ASP A 11 -10.17 -13.28 3.08
CA ASP A 11 -8.97 -12.56 2.66
C ASP A 11 -8.97 -12.20 1.19
N ASP A 12 -7.99 -11.39 0.81
CA ASP A 12 -7.76 -10.86 -0.52
C ASP A 12 -8.99 -10.09 -1.03
N ARG A 13 -9.56 -9.29 -0.13
CA ARG A 13 -10.71 -8.42 -0.42
C ARG A 13 -10.61 -7.08 0.29
N VAL A 14 -11.14 -6.06 -0.38
CA VAL A 14 -11.34 -4.73 0.19
C VAL A 14 -12.83 -4.52 0.41
N VAL A 15 -13.20 -4.13 1.63
CA VAL A 15 -14.58 -3.84 2.02
C VAL A 15 -14.73 -2.33 2.20
N PRO A 16 -15.40 -1.63 1.26
CA PRO A 16 -15.74 -0.22 1.44
C PRO A 16 -16.86 -0.06 2.45
N PHE A 17 -16.84 1.04 3.19
CA PHE A 17 -17.89 1.39 4.14
C PHE A 17 -18.08 2.90 4.27
N ALA A 18 -19.19 3.29 4.87
CA ALA A 18 -19.47 4.66 5.30
C ALA A 18 -20.14 4.67 6.67
N VAL A 19 -19.90 5.70 7.45
CA VAL A 19 -20.59 5.98 8.72
C VAL A 19 -21.20 7.37 8.59
N PRO A 20 -22.44 7.48 8.06
CA PRO A 20 -23.06 8.77 7.76
C PRO A 20 -23.14 9.71 8.97
N ASP A 21 -23.39 9.16 10.16
CA ASP A 21 -23.51 9.93 11.41
C ASP A 21 -22.19 10.59 11.85
N LEU A 22 -21.05 10.11 11.33
CA LEU A 22 -19.74 10.69 11.58
C LEU A 22 -19.16 11.40 10.33
N ASP A 23 -19.92 11.49 9.24
CA ASP A 23 -19.47 11.97 7.94
C ASP A 23 -18.17 11.31 7.43
N VAL A 24 -17.92 10.06 7.81
CA VAL A 24 -16.72 9.34 7.35
C VAL A 24 -17.05 8.27 6.32
N ARG A 25 -16.11 8.08 5.41
CA ARG A 25 -16.06 6.91 4.54
C ARG A 25 -14.73 6.20 4.73
N GLY A 26 -14.70 4.90 4.50
CA GLY A 26 -13.47 4.15 4.65
C GLY A 26 -13.44 2.87 3.86
N ARG A 27 -12.32 2.16 4.00
CA ARG A 27 -12.09 0.84 3.44
C ARG A 27 -11.32 0.00 4.45
N VAL A 28 -11.63 -1.29 4.48
CA VAL A 28 -10.82 -2.29 5.19
C VAL A 28 -10.29 -3.27 4.17
N VAL A 29 -8.98 -3.53 4.19
CA VAL A 29 -8.35 -4.57 3.39
C VAL A 29 -7.86 -5.68 4.31
N ARG A 30 -8.01 -6.92 3.85
CA ARG A 30 -7.28 -8.08 4.38
C ARG A 30 -6.65 -8.81 3.21
N LEU A 31 -5.35 -8.97 3.24
CA LEU A 31 -4.56 -9.72 2.28
C LEU A 31 -4.04 -10.98 2.97
N GLY A 32 -4.21 -12.12 2.29
CA GLY A 32 -3.80 -13.44 2.75
C GLY A 32 -2.92 -14.11 1.70
N ALA A 33 -3.50 -15.00 0.90
CA ALA A 33 -2.75 -15.79 -0.09
C ALA A 33 -1.98 -14.92 -1.09
N SER A 34 -2.53 -13.76 -1.48
CA SER A 34 -1.86 -12.85 -2.41
C SER A 34 -0.61 -12.22 -1.82
N ILE A 35 -0.64 -11.77 -0.56
CA ILE A 35 0.54 -11.19 0.08
C ILE A 35 1.57 -12.25 0.45
N ASP A 36 1.12 -13.43 0.91
CA ASP A 36 1.97 -14.60 1.18
C ASP A 36 2.77 -14.97 -0.07
N THR A 37 2.11 -15.07 -1.22
CA THR A 37 2.74 -15.36 -2.51
C THR A 37 3.77 -14.31 -2.92
N ILE A 38 3.49 -13.02 -2.71
CA ILE A 38 4.41 -11.93 -3.05
C ILE A 38 5.68 -11.99 -2.18
N LEU A 39 5.52 -12.20 -0.88
CA LEU A 39 6.62 -12.18 0.09
C LEU A 39 7.50 -13.43 -0.03
N ASP A 40 6.89 -14.60 -0.22
CA ASP A 40 7.61 -15.88 -0.34
C ASP A 40 8.46 -15.98 -1.62
N ARG A 41 8.06 -15.31 -2.71
CA ARG A 41 8.80 -15.32 -3.99
C ARG A 41 10.23 -14.81 -3.88
N HIS A 42 10.45 -13.84 -3.00
CA HIS A 42 11.73 -13.16 -2.84
C HIS A 42 12.49 -13.64 -1.60
N GLY A 43 11.82 -14.32 -0.67
CA GLY A 43 12.45 -14.82 0.56
C GLY A 43 12.99 -13.69 1.45
N TYR A 44 12.30 -12.55 1.48
CA TYR A 44 12.74 -11.39 2.25
C TYR A 44 12.84 -11.70 3.75
N PRO A 45 13.82 -11.12 4.47
CA PRO A 45 13.86 -11.17 5.92
C PRO A 45 12.58 -10.59 6.54
N ALA A 46 12.14 -11.14 7.67
CA ALA A 46 10.86 -10.80 8.28
C ALA A 46 10.60 -9.28 8.46
N PRO A 47 11.58 -8.45 8.86
CA PRO A 47 11.35 -6.99 8.94
C PRO A 47 11.01 -6.35 7.59
N VAL A 48 11.67 -6.77 6.50
CA VAL A 48 11.39 -6.24 5.17
C VAL A 48 10.05 -6.73 4.66
N SER A 49 9.71 -8.00 4.93
CA SER A 49 8.39 -8.56 4.60
C SER A 49 7.25 -7.79 5.24
N ARG A 50 7.43 -7.33 6.49
CA ARG A 50 6.46 -6.47 7.18
C ARG A 50 6.26 -5.14 6.47
N VAL A 51 7.34 -4.41 6.21
CA VAL A 51 7.27 -3.08 5.54
C VAL A 51 6.68 -3.19 4.13
N LEU A 52 7.06 -4.21 3.36
CA LEU A 52 6.50 -4.44 2.02
C LEU A 52 5.01 -4.83 2.09
N GLY A 53 4.60 -5.58 3.11
CA GLY A 53 3.19 -5.88 3.38
C GLY A 53 2.38 -4.65 3.75
N GLU A 54 2.93 -3.72 4.54
CA GLU A 54 2.29 -2.46 4.90
C GLU A 54 2.07 -1.61 3.65
N ALA A 55 3.13 -1.47 2.82
CA ALA A 55 3.06 -0.79 1.55
C ALA A 55 2.03 -1.42 0.61
N ALA A 56 1.93 -2.76 0.57
CA ALA A 56 0.94 -3.47 -0.21
C ALA A 56 -0.50 -3.19 0.26
N ALA A 57 -0.77 -3.31 1.56
CA ALA A 57 -2.08 -3.03 2.15
C ALA A 57 -2.51 -1.57 1.91
N LEU A 58 -1.62 -0.61 2.16
CA LEU A 58 -1.85 0.80 1.88
C LEU A 58 -2.17 1.04 0.40
N THR A 59 -1.37 0.46 -0.50
CA THR A 59 -1.55 0.64 -1.94
C THR A 59 -2.87 0.06 -2.43
N VAL A 60 -3.30 -1.08 -1.90
CA VAL A 60 -4.58 -1.71 -2.23
C VAL A 60 -5.76 -0.90 -1.69
N LEU A 61 -5.68 -0.38 -0.46
CA LEU A 61 -6.70 0.51 0.12
C LEU A 61 -6.93 1.76 -0.74
N LEU A 62 -5.83 2.36 -1.22
CA LEU A 62 -5.87 3.57 -2.05
C LEU A 62 -6.23 3.28 -3.50
N GLY A 63 -5.67 2.22 -4.09
CA GLY A 63 -5.91 1.83 -5.47
C GLY A 63 -7.38 1.48 -5.72
N THR A 64 -8.01 0.73 -4.81
CA THR A 64 -9.46 0.43 -4.88
C THR A 64 -10.36 1.63 -4.58
N ALA A 65 -9.80 2.77 -4.15
CA ALA A 65 -10.54 4.01 -4.00
C ALA A 65 -10.73 4.78 -5.30
N LEU A 66 -9.91 4.50 -6.31
CA LEU A 66 -9.99 5.13 -7.61
C LEU A 66 -11.22 4.66 -8.37
N LYS A 67 -12.00 5.61 -8.89
CA LYS A 67 -13.27 5.35 -9.60
C LYS A 67 -13.09 5.07 -11.10
N PHE A 68 -11.86 4.99 -11.58
CA PHE A 68 -11.52 4.91 -13.00
C PHE A 68 -10.58 3.74 -13.27
N GLU A 69 -10.60 3.26 -14.51
CA GLU A 69 -9.59 2.31 -14.99
C GLU A 69 -8.24 3.03 -15.07
N GLY A 70 -7.22 2.44 -14.44
CA GLY A 70 -5.92 3.07 -14.32
C GLY A 70 -4.97 2.27 -13.44
N ARG A 71 -3.79 2.84 -13.24
CA ARG A 71 -2.76 2.31 -12.37
C ARG A 71 -2.48 3.30 -11.26
N PHE A 72 -2.52 2.80 -10.04
CA PHE A 72 -2.00 3.46 -8.86
C PHE A 72 -0.64 2.84 -8.51
N GLN A 73 0.33 3.67 -8.17
CA GLN A 73 1.65 3.22 -7.78
C GLN A 73 2.09 3.95 -6.52
N LEU A 74 2.50 3.19 -5.51
CA LEU A 74 3.23 3.68 -4.36
C LEU A 74 4.69 3.30 -4.56
N GLN A 75 5.58 4.29 -4.54
CA GLN A 75 7.01 4.08 -4.64
C GLN A 75 7.72 4.80 -3.49
N THR A 76 8.63 4.10 -2.81
CA THR A 76 9.57 4.74 -1.88
C THR A 76 10.96 4.72 -2.49
N LYS A 77 11.73 5.77 -2.23
CA LYS A 77 13.17 5.79 -2.47
C LYS A 77 13.84 6.49 -1.30
N SER A 78 14.78 5.81 -0.67
CA SER A 78 15.35 6.27 0.59
C SER A 78 16.77 5.76 0.80
N ASP A 79 17.41 6.23 1.87
CA ASP A 79 18.80 5.94 2.22
C ASP A 79 18.96 4.78 3.22
N GLY A 80 17.85 4.26 3.75
CA GLY A 80 17.82 3.14 4.69
C GLY A 80 18.15 1.77 4.06
N PRO A 81 18.12 0.70 4.87
CA PRO A 81 18.26 -0.68 4.42
C PRO A 81 17.35 -1.06 3.25
N ILE A 82 16.12 -0.54 3.22
CA ILE A 82 15.21 -0.66 2.08
C ILE A 82 15.43 0.58 1.20
N SER A 83 16.22 0.44 0.15
CA SER A 83 16.59 1.55 -0.74
C SER A 83 15.46 1.99 -1.67
N MET A 84 14.59 1.05 -2.05
CA MET A 84 13.42 1.30 -2.88
C MET A 84 12.34 0.27 -2.62
N MET A 85 11.08 0.68 -2.59
CA MET A 85 9.95 -0.22 -2.76
C MET A 85 9.05 0.29 -3.86
N VAL A 86 8.44 -0.63 -4.59
CA VAL A 86 7.42 -0.31 -5.58
C VAL A 86 6.25 -1.24 -5.40
N VAL A 87 5.07 -0.66 -5.20
CA VAL A 87 3.80 -1.38 -5.22
C VAL A 87 2.94 -0.78 -6.32
N ASP A 88 2.56 -1.61 -7.28
CA ASP A 88 1.61 -1.24 -8.32
C ASP A 88 0.27 -1.89 -8.01
N PHE A 89 -0.79 -1.09 -8.04
CA PHE A 89 -2.17 -1.55 -8.13
C PHE A 89 -2.71 -1.17 -9.50
N ASN A 90 -3.23 -2.14 -10.25
CA ASN A 90 -3.93 -1.87 -11.48
C ASN A 90 -5.40 -2.20 -11.27
N ALA A 91 -6.23 -1.17 -11.44
CA ALA A 91 -7.66 -1.34 -11.37
C ALA A 91 -8.11 -2.37 -12.43
N PRO A 92 -9.09 -3.23 -12.09
CA PRO A 92 -9.91 -3.14 -10.89
C PRO A 92 -9.37 -3.89 -9.65
N ASP A 93 -8.47 -4.85 -9.80
CA ASP A 93 -8.32 -5.92 -8.80
C ASP A 93 -6.90 -6.46 -8.59
N ASN A 94 -5.92 -6.14 -9.43
CA ASN A 94 -4.61 -6.79 -9.34
C ASN A 94 -3.52 -5.86 -8.80
N PHE A 95 -2.62 -6.44 -8.01
CA PHE A 95 -1.48 -5.71 -7.48
C PHE A 95 -0.20 -6.55 -7.52
N ARG A 96 0.94 -5.88 -7.36
CA ARG A 96 2.26 -6.49 -7.25
C ARG A 96 3.15 -5.59 -6.42
N ALA A 97 4.11 -6.18 -5.72
CA ALA A 97 5.05 -5.44 -4.88
C ALA A 97 6.46 -6.00 -5.02
N VAL A 98 7.45 -5.13 -4.84
CA VAL A 98 8.88 -5.48 -4.80
C VAL A 98 9.62 -4.51 -3.87
N ALA A 99 10.67 -5.00 -3.21
CA ALA A 99 11.58 -4.20 -2.42
C ALA A 99 13.03 -4.45 -2.86
N HIS A 100 13.84 -3.39 -2.92
CA HIS A 100 15.28 -3.44 -3.13
C HIS A 100 15.99 -3.15 -1.82
N ILE A 101 16.88 -4.06 -1.43
CA ILE A 101 17.50 -4.08 -0.11
C ILE A 101 19.00 -3.89 -0.26
N ASP A 102 19.59 -3.08 0.61
CA ASP A 102 21.02 -3.09 0.89
C ASP A 102 21.30 -4.11 2.00
N GLU A 103 21.83 -5.28 1.61
CA GLU A 103 22.04 -6.41 2.54
C GLU A 103 22.98 -6.06 3.69
N ALA A 104 23.99 -5.22 3.45
CA ALA A 104 24.96 -4.84 4.46
C ALA A 104 24.31 -3.94 5.53
N LYS A 105 23.55 -2.92 5.09
CA LYS A 105 22.80 -2.05 6.00
C LYS A 105 21.71 -2.82 6.74
N LEU A 106 21.04 -3.76 6.08
CA LEU A 106 20.00 -4.57 6.72
C LEU A 106 20.59 -5.48 7.81
N ALA A 107 21.73 -6.13 7.54
CA ALA A 107 22.39 -6.97 8.54
C ALA A 107 22.81 -6.16 9.78
N GLU A 108 23.32 -4.94 9.59
CA GLU A 108 23.65 -4.03 10.68
C GLU A 108 22.40 -3.60 11.46
N ALA A 109 21.33 -3.19 10.76
CA ALA A 109 20.07 -2.78 11.38
C ALA A 109 19.46 -3.90 12.23
N ILE A 110 19.46 -5.15 11.73
CA ILE A 110 18.99 -6.33 12.48
C ILE A 110 19.87 -6.58 13.71
N ALA A 111 21.19 -6.46 13.59
CA ALA A 111 22.10 -6.66 14.72
C ALA A 111 21.92 -5.62 15.83
N LEU A 112 21.49 -4.41 15.47
CA LEU A 112 21.22 -3.29 16.38
C LEU A 112 19.76 -3.23 16.85
N ASP A 113 18.91 -4.18 16.46
CA ASP A 113 17.46 -4.20 16.72
C ASP A 113 16.72 -2.94 16.20
N LYS A 114 17.26 -2.30 15.15
CA LYS A 114 16.69 -1.15 14.46
C LYS A 114 15.86 -1.61 13.27
N VAL A 115 14.78 -2.31 13.56
CA VAL A 115 13.95 -3.02 12.56
C VAL A 115 12.56 -2.41 12.39
N SER A 116 12.33 -1.20 12.90
CA SER A 116 11.08 -0.47 12.67
C SER A 116 10.96 -0.03 11.20
N THR A 117 9.73 0.25 10.73
CA THR A 117 9.50 0.78 9.37
C THR A 117 10.32 2.06 9.13
N GLY A 118 10.40 2.96 10.11
CA GLY A 118 11.19 4.18 10.03
C GLY A 118 12.69 3.95 9.95
N ASP A 119 13.23 2.96 10.67
CA ASP A 119 14.66 2.60 10.60
C ASP A 119 15.03 1.99 9.25
N LEU A 120 14.16 1.11 8.73
CA LEU A 120 14.39 0.38 7.48
C LEU A 120 14.23 1.28 6.26
N LEU A 121 13.30 2.24 6.29
CA LEU A 121 13.17 3.22 5.22
C LEU A 121 14.22 4.32 5.36
N GLY A 122 14.50 4.83 6.56
CA GLY A 122 15.43 5.94 6.73
C GLY A 122 14.82 7.27 6.28
N GLU A 123 15.64 8.08 5.60
CA GLU A 123 15.25 9.35 5.00
C GLU A 123 15.10 9.22 3.48
N GLY A 124 14.15 9.94 2.90
CA GLY A 124 13.89 9.87 1.48
C GLY A 124 12.54 10.44 1.11
N HIS A 125 11.86 9.81 0.15
CA HIS A 125 10.52 10.22 -0.24
C HIS A 125 9.65 9.02 -0.59
N LEU A 126 8.35 9.20 -0.39
CA LEU A 126 7.29 8.34 -0.88
C LEU A 126 6.52 9.11 -1.95
N ALA A 127 6.45 8.54 -3.14
CA ALA A 127 5.69 9.06 -4.27
C ALA A 127 4.46 8.18 -4.49
N MET A 128 3.28 8.82 -4.49
CA MET A 128 2.02 8.20 -4.89
C MET A 128 1.67 8.71 -6.27
N THR A 129 1.49 7.80 -7.21
CA THR A 129 1.31 8.13 -8.62
C THR A 129 0.05 7.51 -9.19
N ILE A 130 -0.78 8.34 -9.81
CA ILE A 130 -2.01 7.96 -10.48
C ILE A 130 -1.80 8.13 -11.98
N ASP A 131 -1.96 7.03 -12.71
CA ASP A 131 -1.86 6.96 -14.16
C ASP A 131 -3.18 6.45 -14.73
N GLN A 132 -3.89 7.34 -15.42
CA GLN A 132 -5.19 7.09 -16.04
C GLN A 132 -5.08 6.71 -17.53
N GLY A 133 -3.89 6.34 -18.00
CA GLY A 133 -3.64 5.99 -19.38
C GLY A 133 -3.40 7.19 -20.30
N SER A 134 -3.41 6.95 -21.61
CA SER A 134 -2.90 7.90 -22.63
C SER A 134 -3.70 9.18 -22.84
N ALA A 135 -4.87 9.32 -22.20
CA ALA A 135 -5.77 10.45 -22.40
C ALA A 135 -5.58 11.58 -21.37
N THR A 136 -4.82 11.34 -20.30
CA THR A 136 -4.77 12.23 -19.13
C THR A 136 -3.35 12.35 -18.59
N THR A 137 -3.04 13.50 -18.00
CA THR A 137 -1.73 13.75 -17.39
C THR A 137 -1.57 12.90 -16.14
N ARG A 138 -0.45 12.19 -16.04
CA ARG A 138 -0.05 11.45 -14.85
C ARG A 138 0.01 12.40 -13.64
N TYR A 139 -0.75 12.11 -12.60
CA TYR A 139 -0.71 12.85 -11.34
C TYR A 139 0.23 12.15 -10.37
N GLN A 140 1.14 12.90 -9.75
CA GLN A 140 2.08 12.36 -8.77
C GLN A 140 2.18 13.33 -7.60
N GLY A 141 1.89 12.83 -6.40
CA GLY A 141 2.18 13.55 -5.17
C GLY A 141 3.29 12.87 -4.38
N ILE A 142 4.11 13.68 -3.72
CA ILE A 142 5.35 13.23 -3.06
C ILE A 142 5.34 13.72 -1.62
N VAL A 143 5.67 12.83 -0.69
CA VAL A 143 5.85 13.13 0.73
C VAL A 143 7.27 12.79 1.15
N GLN A 144 7.88 13.62 1.99
CA GLN A 144 9.21 13.35 2.55
C GLN A 144 9.11 12.27 3.62
N LEU A 145 10.05 11.33 3.61
CA LEU A 145 10.22 10.33 4.65
C LEU A 145 11.32 10.79 5.61
N GLN A 146 11.03 10.82 6.90
CA GLN A 146 11.91 11.24 7.98
C GLN A 146 11.90 10.20 9.10
N ARG A 147 12.27 8.95 8.77
CA ARG A 147 12.30 7.81 9.71
C ARG A 147 10.97 7.59 10.44
N GLN A 148 9.88 7.64 9.68
CA GLN A 148 8.51 7.47 10.15
C GLN A 148 7.87 6.20 9.57
N SER A 149 6.72 5.82 10.10
CA SER A 149 5.88 4.74 9.57
C SER A 149 5.23 5.12 8.23
N LEU A 150 4.76 4.10 7.49
CA LEU A 150 3.96 4.33 6.28
C LEU A 150 2.57 4.91 6.58
N GLU A 151 2.04 4.70 7.79
CA GLU A 151 0.82 5.33 8.26
C GLU A 151 0.99 6.85 8.36
N GLU A 152 2.02 7.30 9.08
CA GLU A 152 2.33 8.73 9.26
C GLU A 152 2.63 9.41 7.92
N ALA A 153 3.39 8.74 7.03
CA ALA A 153 3.63 9.25 5.68
C ALA A 153 2.34 9.38 4.86
N ALA A 154 1.40 8.43 4.99
CA ALA A 154 0.10 8.51 4.34
C ALA A 154 -0.76 9.64 4.91
N HIS A 155 -0.81 9.82 6.25
CA HIS A 155 -1.55 10.90 6.89
C HIS A 155 -1.02 12.27 6.41
N GLN A 156 0.31 12.44 6.39
CA GLN A 156 0.95 13.66 5.89
C GLN A 156 0.61 13.92 4.41
N TYR A 157 0.64 12.88 3.57
CA TYR A 157 0.29 12.99 2.15
C TYR A 157 -1.14 13.54 1.97
N PHE A 158 -2.12 12.95 2.65
CA PHE A 158 -3.53 13.36 2.52
C PHE A 158 -3.80 14.74 3.12
N LEU A 159 -3.14 15.08 4.22
CA LEU A 159 -3.25 16.40 4.82
C LEU A 159 -2.71 17.50 3.89
N GLN A 160 -1.55 17.27 3.26
CA GLN A 160 -0.87 18.29 2.46
C GLN A 160 -1.37 18.36 1.01
N SER A 161 -1.62 17.21 0.37
CA SER A 161 -1.88 17.14 -1.07
C SER A 161 -3.37 17.14 -1.40
N GLU A 162 -4.16 16.42 -0.61
CA GLU A 162 -5.59 16.19 -0.89
C GLU A 162 -6.51 17.05 -0.01
N GLN A 163 -6.00 17.59 1.11
CA GLN A 163 -6.77 18.33 2.12
C GLN A 163 -7.97 17.51 2.65
N ILE A 164 -7.79 16.19 2.73
CA ILE A 164 -8.80 15.26 3.25
C ILE A 164 -8.24 14.65 4.54
N PRO A 165 -8.86 14.92 5.70
CA PRO A 165 -8.45 14.31 6.97
C PRO A 165 -8.58 12.80 6.83
N THR A 166 -7.46 12.12 6.98
CA THR A 166 -7.35 10.70 6.68
C THR A 166 -6.57 10.01 7.77
N ARG A 167 -7.16 8.94 8.31
CA ARG A 167 -6.50 8.04 9.25
C ARG A 167 -6.33 6.68 8.60
N VAL A 168 -5.16 6.12 8.79
CA VAL A 168 -4.75 4.82 8.27
C VAL A 168 -4.14 4.04 9.41
N ARG A 169 -4.57 2.80 9.58
CA ARG A 169 -3.95 1.78 10.43
C ARG A 169 -3.64 0.56 9.57
N LEU A 170 -2.42 0.05 9.67
CA LEU A 170 -1.85 -1.08 8.93
C LEU A 170 -1.31 -2.09 9.93
N GLY A 171 -1.45 -3.37 9.62
CA GLY A 171 -0.88 -4.45 10.42
C GLY A 171 -0.36 -5.54 9.50
N VAL A 172 0.84 -6.05 9.77
CA VAL A 172 1.43 -7.16 9.02
C VAL A 172 2.07 -8.15 9.97
N GLY A 173 1.78 -9.42 9.77
CA GLY A 173 2.34 -10.47 10.60
C GLY A 173 2.15 -11.84 9.98
N THR A 174 2.66 -12.85 10.69
CA THR A 174 2.47 -14.24 10.32
C THR A 174 1.44 -14.88 11.23
N VAL A 175 0.53 -15.64 10.66
CA VAL A 175 -0.40 -16.50 11.39
C VAL A 175 -0.10 -17.94 11.02
N THR A 176 -0.09 -18.82 12.02
CA THR A 176 0.13 -20.25 11.76
C THR A 176 -1.21 -20.91 11.48
N SER A 177 -1.45 -21.28 10.22
CA SER A 177 -2.62 -22.06 9.80
C SER A 177 -2.14 -23.38 9.19
N GLY A 178 -2.73 -24.51 9.61
CA GLY A 178 -2.34 -25.82 9.09
C GLY A 178 -0.87 -26.21 9.35
N GLY A 179 -0.23 -25.63 10.37
CA GLY A 179 1.15 -25.94 10.76
C GLY A 179 2.25 -25.24 9.97
N LYS A 180 1.90 -24.30 9.06
CA LYS A 180 2.87 -23.44 8.39
C LYS A 180 2.60 -21.97 8.72
N PRO A 181 3.65 -21.14 8.94
CA PRO A 181 3.47 -19.71 9.03
C PRO A 181 3.04 -19.18 7.67
N GLN A 182 2.00 -18.36 7.64
CA GLN A 182 1.54 -17.65 6.46
C GLN A 182 1.49 -16.16 6.76
N TRP A 183 1.94 -15.35 5.82
CA TRP A 183 1.85 -13.90 5.93
C TRP A 183 0.41 -13.43 5.75
N ARG A 184 0.08 -12.40 6.52
CA ARG A 184 -1.17 -11.66 6.43
C ARG A 184 -0.86 -10.18 6.56
N ALA A 185 -1.56 -9.37 5.79
CA ALA A 185 -1.49 -7.92 5.86
C ALA A 185 -2.91 -7.36 5.88
N GLY A 186 -3.21 -6.53 6.87
CA GLY A 186 -4.51 -5.89 7.00
C GLY A 186 -4.35 -4.38 7.11
N GLY A 187 -5.42 -3.66 6.83
CA GLY A 187 -5.44 -2.24 7.06
C GLY A 187 -6.85 -1.66 7.02
N ILE A 188 -7.03 -0.55 7.72
CA ILE A 188 -8.23 0.27 7.69
C ILE A 188 -7.84 1.70 7.35
N LEU A 189 -8.59 2.31 6.45
CA LEU A 189 -8.46 3.71 6.08
C LEU A 189 -9.81 4.39 6.27
N VAL A 190 -9.81 5.55 6.92
CA VAL A 190 -10.99 6.38 7.16
C VAL A 190 -10.70 7.80 6.72
N GLN A 191 -11.63 8.40 5.99
CA GLN A 191 -11.57 9.76 5.47
C GLN A 191 -12.78 10.54 5.92
N PHE A 192 -12.55 11.75 6.44
CA PHE A 192 -13.60 12.69 6.78
C PHE A 192 -14.13 13.40 5.54
N MET A 193 -15.44 13.32 5.32
CA MET A 193 -16.15 13.84 4.15
C MET A 193 -17.36 14.69 4.58
N PRO A 194 -17.14 15.81 5.30
CA PRO A 194 -18.23 16.60 5.84
C PRO A 194 -19.07 17.22 4.72
N HIS A 195 -20.38 17.27 4.94
CA HIS A 195 -21.32 17.91 4.02
C HIS A 195 -21.12 19.43 3.86
N SER A 196 -20.48 20.09 4.83
CA SER A 196 -20.12 21.52 4.76
C SER A 196 -18.60 21.69 4.89
N PRO A 197 -17.96 22.48 4.00
CA PRO A 197 -16.53 22.78 4.09
C PRO A 197 -16.17 23.61 5.34
N ASP A 198 -17.14 24.23 6.01
CA ASP A 198 -16.90 24.95 7.26
C ASP A 198 -16.41 24.02 8.39
N ARG A 199 -16.75 22.74 8.32
CA ARG A 199 -16.33 21.70 9.28
C ARG A 199 -14.90 21.20 9.07
N LEU A 200 -14.26 21.63 7.98
CA LEU A 200 -12.84 21.38 7.72
C LEU A 200 -11.96 22.54 8.20
N ARG A 201 -12.55 23.65 8.70
CA ARG A 201 -11.78 24.79 9.18
C ARG A 201 -11.36 24.59 10.63
N ALA A 202 -10.10 24.91 10.93
CA ALA A 202 -9.69 25.18 12.30
C ALA A 202 -10.51 26.36 12.86
N ALA A 203 -10.86 26.33 14.14
CA ALA A 203 -11.58 27.44 14.75
C ALA A 203 -10.66 28.68 14.82
N ASP A 204 -10.87 29.64 13.91
CA ASP A 204 -10.16 30.94 13.89
C ASP A 204 -10.59 31.89 15.03
N ILE A 205 -11.43 31.43 15.96
CA ILE A 205 -12.03 32.26 17.00
C ILE A 205 -11.18 32.15 18.28
N HIS A 206 -10.45 33.21 18.58
CA HIS A 206 -9.85 33.41 19.91
C HIS A 206 -10.96 33.21 20.97
N PRO A 207 -10.76 32.40 22.01
CA PRO A 207 -11.75 32.29 23.09
C PRO A 207 -11.77 33.65 23.78
N GLY A 208 -12.71 34.50 23.37
CA GLY A 208 -12.95 35.77 24.02
C GLY A 208 -13.35 35.48 25.47
N ASP A 209 -12.79 36.27 26.39
CA ASP A 209 -13.00 36.23 27.85
C ASP A 209 -12.10 35.27 28.66
N ALA A 210 -11.08 34.63 28.07
CA ALA A 210 -10.06 33.93 28.85
C ALA A 210 -9.27 34.92 29.75
N PRO A 211 -9.18 34.71 31.08
CA PRO A 211 -8.41 35.57 31.98
C PRO A 211 -6.92 35.62 31.60
N GLU A 212 -6.28 36.79 31.73
CA GLU A 212 -4.84 36.93 31.51
C GLU A 212 -4.06 35.92 32.38
N GLY A 213 -3.31 35.02 31.73
CA GLY A 213 -2.52 33.99 32.39
C GLY A 213 -3.12 32.58 32.39
N HIS A 214 -4.27 32.35 31.73
CA HIS A 214 -4.72 31.00 31.39
C HIS A 214 -4.08 30.54 30.08
N ASP A 215 -3.51 29.32 30.06
CA ASP A 215 -3.11 28.68 28.81
C ASP A 215 -4.38 28.47 27.97
N ILE A 216 -4.48 29.25 26.89
CA ILE A 216 -5.46 29.00 25.85
C ILE A 216 -5.06 27.66 25.26
N LEU A 217 -5.87 26.62 25.49
CA LEU A 217 -5.73 25.35 24.79
C LEU A 217 -6.09 25.62 23.33
N THR A 218 -5.15 26.13 22.55
CA THR A 218 -5.22 26.13 21.09
C THR A 218 -5.50 24.69 20.68
N SER A 219 -6.55 24.45 19.88
CA SER A 219 -6.92 23.10 19.48
C SER A 219 -5.70 22.34 18.99
N GLN A 220 -5.26 21.37 19.81
CA GLN A 220 -4.04 20.59 19.59
C GLN A 220 -4.29 19.43 18.62
N ASP A 221 -5.33 19.52 17.80
CA ASP A 221 -5.70 18.41 16.93
C ASP A 221 -4.60 18.22 15.86
N PRO A 222 -3.96 17.04 15.79
CA PRO A 222 -2.86 16.81 14.86
C PRO A 222 -3.26 16.92 13.38
N ASP A 223 -4.56 16.80 13.08
CA ASP A 223 -5.10 16.95 11.73
C ASP A 223 -5.59 18.39 11.45
N GLY A 224 -5.50 19.30 12.44
CA GLY A 224 -5.88 20.71 12.33
C GLY A 224 -7.39 20.96 12.23
N ILE A 225 -8.21 20.00 12.68
CA ILE A 225 -9.67 20.05 12.56
C ILE A 225 -10.31 19.87 13.92
N GLU A 226 -11.22 20.79 14.22
CA GLU A 226 -11.95 20.83 15.47
C GLU A 226 -13.40 20.38 15.20
N ASP A 227 -13.56 19.07 14.94
CA ASP A 227 -14.86 18.43 14.69
C ASP A 227 -15.00 17.16 15.54
N ASP A 228 -16.05 17.11 16.35
CA ASP A 228 -16.31 15.99 17.27
C ASP A 228 -16.50 14.66 16.53
N ALA A 229 -17.14 14.68 15.34
CA ALA A 229 -17.37 13.47 14.55
C ALA A 229 -16.05 12.91 14.01
N TRP A 230 -15.15 13.79 13.55
CA TRP A 230 -13.81 13.36 13.13
C TRP A 230 -13.00 12.84 14.31
N THR A 231 -13.02 13.56 15.44
CA THR A 231 -12.30 13.18 16.66
C THR A 231 -12.72 11.80 17.14
N GLU A 232 -14.02 11.52 17.15
CA GLU A 232 -14.58 10.23 17.50
C GLU A 232 -14.17 9.14 16.51
N ALA A 233 -14.36 9.37 15.21
CA ALA A 233 -14.00 8.39 14.18
C ALA A 233 -12.52 8.03 14.21
N ARG A 234 -11.64 9.03 14.40
CA ARG A 234 -10.20 8.84 14.58
C ARG A 234 -9.92 7.99 15.81
N SER A 235 -10.48 8.37 16.96
CA SER A 235 -10.24 7.67 18.23
C SER A 235 -10.64 6.20 18.13
N LEU A 236 -11.77 5.89 17.49
CA LEU A 236 -12.20 4.51 17.25
C LEU A 236 -11.20 3.74 16.39
N VAL A 237 -10.75 4.31 15.28
CA VAL A 237 -9.76 3.67 14.38
C VAL A 237 -8.42 3.46 15.06
N GLU A 238 -7.99 4.38 15.92
CA GLU A 238 -6.73 4.27 16.67
C GLU A 238 -6.75 3.16 17.74
N THR A 239 -7.93 2.66 18.13
CA THR A 239 -8.04 1.47 19.00
C THR A 239 -7.81 0.15 18.28
N VAL A 240 -7.74 0.16 16.94
CA VAL A 240 -7.59 -1.08 16.16
C VAL A 240 -6.20 -1.66 16.37
N GLU A 241 -6.18 -2.89 16.87
CA GLU A 241 -4.94 -3.63 17.13
C GLU A 241 -4.52 -4.51 15.94
N ASP A 242 -3.23 -4.82 15.85
CA ASP A 242 -2.68 -5.68 14.78
C ASP A 242 -3.38 -7.04 14.73
N HIS A 243 -3.63 -7.64 15.88
CA HIS A 243 -4.27 -8.95 15.94
C HIS A 243 -5.68 -8.91 15.34
N GLU A 244 -6.41 -7.80 15.44
CA GLU A 244 -7.73 -7.66 14.82
C GLU A 244 -7.62 -7.56 13.31
N LEU A 245 -6.63 -6.82 12.78
CA LEU A 245 -6.38 -6.71 11.33
C LEU A 245 -5.87 -8.03 10.72
N LEU A 246 -5.26 -8.88 11.52
CA LEU A 246 -4.58 -10.09 11.07
C LEU A 246 -5.34 -11.39 11.39
N ASP A 247 -6.32 -11.39 12.29
CA ASP A 247 -7.05 -12.62 12.66
C ASP A 247 -7.83 -13.20 11.45
N PRO A 248 -7.56 -14.45 11.02
CA PRO A 248 -8.31 -15.12 9.95
C PRO A 248 -9.77 -15.42 10.29
N MET A 249 -10.12 -15.43 11.57
CA MET A 249 -11.49 -15.68 12.04
C MET A 249 -12.31 -14.40 12.21
N LEU A 250 -11.69 -13.22 12.06
CA LEU A 250 -12.37 -11.94 12.16
C LEU A 250 -12.61 -11.36 10.77
N GLU A 251 -13.87 -11.37 10.32
CA GLU A 251 -14.25 -10.73 9.06
C GLU A 251 -14.18 -9.20 9.16
N SER A 252 -13.88 -8.53 8.04
CA SER A 252 -13.82 -7.07 7.94
C SER A 252 -15.12 -6.39 8.38
N GLU A 253 -16.26 -6.96 8.02
CA GLU A 253 -17.60 -6.50 8.38
C GLU A 253 -17.83 -6.57 9.90
N ARG A 254 -17.30 -7.61 10.55
CA ARG A 254 -17.37 -7.78 12.00
C ARG A 254 -16.47 -6.78 12.72
N LEU A 255 -15.28 -6.49 12.19
CA LEU A 255 -14.42 -5.42 12.70
C LEU A 255 -15.13 -4.06 12.60
N LEU A 256 -15.75 -3.75 11.45
CA LEU A 256 -16.50 -2.51 11.26
C LEU A 256 -17.69 -2.39 12.22
N TYR A 257 -18.38 -3.50 12.50
CA TYR A 257 -19.42 -3.53 13.52
C TYR A 257 -18.84 -3.21 14.91
N ARG A 258 -17.72 -3.83 15.31
CA ARG A 258 -17.09 -3.53 16.62
C ARG A 258 -16.78 -2.04 16.78
N LEU A 259 -16.21 -1.43 15.74
CA LEU A 259 -15.81 -0.03 15.74
C LEU A 259 -17.00 0.94 15.72
N PHE A 260 -18.01 0.69 14.90
CA PHE A 260 -19.00 1.70 14.53
C PHE A 260 -20.47 1.27 14.75
N HIS A 261 -20.74 0.24 15.56
CA HIS A 261 -22.11 -0.22 15.81
C HIS A 261 -23.02 0.86 16.39
N GLU A 262 -22.50 1.76 17.24
CA GLU A 262 -23.27 2.84 17.86
C GLU A 262 -23.70 3.92 16.85
N ARG A 263 -22.93 4.10 15.77
CA ARG A 263 -23.12 5.14 14.74
C ARG A 263 -23.70 4.62 13.42
N GLY A 264 -23.91 3.31 13.31
CA GLY A 264 -24.56 2.69 12.15
C GLY A 264 -23.71 2.65 10.88
N ALA A 265 -22.62 1.85 10.89
CA ALA A 265 -21.83 1.59 9.70
C ALA A 265 -22.65 0.94 8.56
N ARG A 266 -22.48 1.47 7.34
CA ARG A 266 -22.98 0.90 6.11
C ARG A 266 -21.83 0.29 5.33
N VAL A 267 -21.90 -1.02 5.10
CA VAL A 267 -20.91 -1.76 4.30
C VAL A 267 -21.39 -1.88 2.85
N PHE A 268 -20.45 -1.79 1.91
CA PHE A 268 -20.70 -1.94 0.48
C PHE A 268 -20.10 -3.24 -0.07
N GLU A 269 -20.39 -3.53 -1.33
CA GLU A 269 -19.91 -4.74 -2.00
C GLU A 269 -18.37 -4.84 -1.93
N PRO A 270 -17.82 -5.97 -1.44
CA PRO A 270 -16.38 -6.18 -1.40
C PRO A 270 -15.78 -6.24 -2.81
N VAL A 271 -14.57 -5.71 -2.95
CA VAL A 271 -13.74 -5.84 -4.15
C VAL A 271 -12.70 -6.91 -3.89
N ALA A 272 -12.80 -8.04 -4.60
CA ALA A 272 -11.75 -9.06 -4.58
C ALA A 272 -10.48 -8.49 -5.23
N VAL A 273 -9.34 -8.80 -4.63
CA VAL A 273 -8.02 -8.43 -5.14
C VAL A 273 -7.16 -9.67 -5.27
N HIS A 274 -6.16 -9.63 -6.14
CA HIS A 274 -5.22 -10.73 -6.27
C HIS A 274 -3.83 -10.23 -6.69
N GLU A 275 -2.80 -10.99 -6.36
CA GLU A 275 -1.48 -10.70 -6.91
C GLU A 275 -1.43 -11.11 -8.40
N ALA A 276 -0.89 -10.24 -9.26
CA ALA A 276 -0.61 -10.60 -10.65
C ALA A 276 0.58 -9.83 -11.22
N CYS A 277 1.50 -10.54 -11.85
CA CYS A 277 2.59 -9.93 -12.59
C CYS A 277 2.26 -9.77 -14.08
N ARG A 278 2.73 -8.65 -14.64
CA ARG A 278 2.57 -8.32 -16.06
C ARG A 278 3.73 -8.81 -16.94
N CYS A 279 4.73 -9.50 -16.40
CA CYS A 279 5.82 -9.97 -17.25
C CYS A 279 5.32 -11.08 -18.20
N SER A 280 5.72 -11.00 -19.45
CA SER A 280 5.49 -12.04 -20.44
C SER A 280 6.75 -12.21 -21.27
N ARG A 281 6.89 -13.38 -21.93
CA ARG A 281 8.04 -13.62 -22.80
C ARG A 281 8.14 -12.54 -23.88
N GLU A 282 7.01 -12.13 -24.45
CA GLU A 282 6.94 -11.10 -25.49
C GLU A 282 7.40 -9.73 -24.98
N ARG A 283 6.97 -9.32 -23.78
CA ARG A 283 7.37 -8.04 -23.19
C ARG A 283 8.87 -7.99 -22.89
N VAL A 284 9.42 -9.07 -22.33
CA VAL A 284 10.85 -9.16 -22.04
C VAL A 284 11.65 -9.18 -23.34
N LEU A 285 11.19 -9.91 -24.36
CA LEU A 285 11.81 -9.92 -25.68
C LEU A 285 11.78 -8.52 -26.33
N SER A 286 10.67 -7.80 -26.22
CA SER A 286 10.54 -6.43 -26.72
C SER A 286 11.50 -5.47 -26.00
N MET A 287 11.68 -5.63 -24.70
CA MET A 287 12.66 -4.86 -23.92
C MET A 287 14.08 -5.16 -24.41
N LEU A 288 14.45 -6.44 -24.56
CA LEU A 288 15.79 -6.85 -25.02
C LEU A 288 16.12 -6.29 -26.40
N ARG A 289 15.12 -6.17 -27.29
CA ARG A 289 15.27 -5.57 -28.62
C ARG A 289 15.53 -4.07 -28.60
N GLY A 290 15.16 -3.37 -27.53
CA GLY A 290 15.43 -1.93 -27.37
C GLY A 290 16.90 -1.59 -27.13
N PHE A 291 17.72 -2.56 -26.72
CA PHE A 291 19.15 -2.37 -26.51
C PHE A 291 19.95 -2.41 -27.81
N SER A 292 21.12 -1.75 -27.81
CA SER A 292 22.02 -1.80 -28.96
C SER A 292 22.51 -3.24 -29.22
N PRO A 293 22.91 -3.59 -30.46
CA PRO A 293 23.50 -4.91 -30.73
C PRO A 293 24.79 -5.19 -29.95
N GLU A 294 25.49 -4.14 -29.50
CA GLU A 294 26.70 -4.28 -28.68
C GLU A 294 26.34 -4.60 -27.23
N ASP A 295 25.38 -3.89 -26.66
CA ASP A 295 24.85 -4.19 -25.31
C ASP A 295 24.26 -5.60 -25.25
N ARG A 296 23.49 -6.01 -26.27
CA ARG A 296 22.91 -7.36 -26.33
C ARG A 296 23.97 -8.45 -26.33
N ARG A 297 25.09 -8.25 -27.03
CA ARG A 297 26.22 -9.19 -27.03
C ARG A 297 26.94 -9.22 -25.68
N ALA A 298 27.06 -8.08 -25.02
CA ALA A 298 27.65 -7.99 -23.68
C ALA A 298 26.75 -8.61 -22.58
N MET A 299 25.44 -8.74 -22.83
CA MET A 299 24.48 -9.37 -21.92
C MET A 299 24.39 -10.90 -22.04
N VAL A 300 25.08 -11.51 -23.03
CA VAL A 300 25.11 -12.98 -23.19
C VAL A 300 25.94 -13.58 -22.07
N ALA A 301 25.34 -14.50 -21.31
CA ALA A 301 26.04 -15.21 -20.23
C ALA A 301 26.98 -16.29 -20.80
N ASP A 302 27.81 -16.87 -19.93
CA ASP A 302 28.78 -17.91 -20.30
C ASP A 302 28.13 -19.17 -20.91
N ASP A 303 26.83 -19.39 -20.67
CA ASP A 303 26.03 -20.47 -21.24
C ASP A 303 25.50 -20.17 -22.66
N GLY A 304 25.84 -19.00 -23.22
CA GLY A 304 25.40 -18.56 -24.55
C GLY A 304 23.99 -17.99 -24.60
N GLN A 305 23.29 -17.88 -23.47
CA GLN A 305 21.91 -17.37 -23.42
C GLN A 305 21.81 -15.96 -22.82
N LEU A 306 20.75 -15.24 -23.20
CA LEU A 306 20.34 -14.02 -22.51
C LEU A 306 19.31 -14.37 -21.43
N GLY A 307 19.70 -14.18 -20.16
CA GLY A 307 18.83 -14.38 -19.01
C GLY A 307 18.28 -13.05 -18.47
N VAL A 308 16.97 -12.97 -18.29
CA VAL A 308 16.32 -11.84 -17.60
C VAL A 308 15.44 -12.37 -16.48
N THR A 309 15.64 -11.87 -15.27
CA THR A 309 14.77 -12.16 -14.13
C THR A 309 13.84 -10.98 -13.90
N CYS A 310 12.52 -11.23 -13.87
CA CYS A 310 11.57 -10.18 -13.54
C CYS A 310 11.66 -9.81 -12.07
N GLU A 311 11.96 -8.55 -11.76
CA GLU A 311 12.13 -8.07 -10.38
C GLU A 311 10.84 -8.16 -9.53
N PHE A 312 9.65 -8.16 -10.14
CA PHE A 312 8.40 -8.26 -9.37
C PHE A 312 8.06 -9.69 -8.95
N CYS A 313 8.21 -10.65 -9.86
CA CYS A 313 7.71 -12.02 -9.64
C CYS A 313 8.80 -13.10 -9.62
N SER A 314 10.06 -12.69 -9.74
CA SER A 314 11.25 -13.57 -9.75
C SER A 314 11.25 -14.63 -10.86
N ARG A 315 10.34 -14.53 -11.84
CA ARG A 315 10.32 -15.43 -13.00
C ARG A 315 11.53 -15.14 -13.88
N ARG A 316 12.34 -16.18 -14.12
CA ARG A 316 13.46 -16.15 -15.05
C ARG A 316 12.99 -16.48 -16.46
N TYR A 317 13.40 -15.66 -17.41
CA TYR A 317 13.24 -15.87 -18.85
C TYR A 317 14.62 -16.06 -19.47
N SER A 318 14.77 -17.07 -20.32
CA SER A 318 15.96 -17.25 -21.13
C SER A 318 15.64 -17.18 -22.61
N PHE A 319 16.55 -16.60 -23.39
CA PHE A 319 16.44 -16.39 -24.82
C PHE A 319 17.73 -16.75 -25.52
N GLU A 320 17.61 -17.33 -26.71
CA GLU A 320 18.72 -17.47 -27.62
C GLU A 320 19.05 -16.10 -28.26
N PRO A 321 20.33 -15.73 -28.45
CA PRO A 321 20.70 -14.47 -29.10
C PRO A 321 19.99 -14.26 -30.46
N SER A 322 19.85 -15.34 -31.23
CA SER A 322 19.17 -15.33 -32.53
C SER A 322 17.67 -15.00 -32.44
N GLU A 323 16.98 -15.37 -31.36
CA GLU A 323 15.55 -15.06 -31.13
C GLU A 323 15.32 -13.56 -30.92
N VAL A 324 16.28 -12.92 -30.25
CA VAL A 324 16.27 -11.47 -29.99
C VAL A 324 16.55 -10.71 -31.29
N GLU A 325 17.50 -11.18 -32.10
CA GLU A 325 17.92 -10.57 -33.37
C GLU A 325 16.90 -10.73 -34.51
N ALA A 326 16.25 -11.89 -34.63
CA ALA A 326 15.37 -12.24 -35.76
C ALA A 326 14.13 -11.33 -35.93
N GLY A 327 13.75 -10.56 -34.91
CA GLY A 327 12.63 -9.61 -34.99
C GLY A 327 13.02 -8.16 -35.28
N ALA A 328 14.32 -7.83 -35.35
CA ALA A 328 14.79 -6.46 -35.62
C ALA A 328 14.98 -6.17 -37.13
N SER A 329 14.86 -7.18 -38.00
CA SER A 329 15.12 -7.09 -39.45
C SER A 329 13.90 -6.76 -40.32
N ALA A 330 12.73 -6.47 -39.71
CA ALA A 330 11.53 -6.02 -40.43
C ALA A 330 11.27 -4.53 -40.16
N GLY A 331 12.12 -3.66 -40.70
CA GLY A 331 12.00 -2.21 -40.52
C GLY A 331 13.14 -1.44 -41.17
N SER A 332 13.30 -1.62 -42.49
CA SER A 332 14.02 -0.71 -43.38
C SER A 332 13.03 -0.11 -44.37
#